data_AF-A0A2J0LII1-F1
#
_entry.id   AF-A0A2J0LII1-F1
#
_cell.length_a   1.000
_cell.length_b   1.000
_cell.length_c   1.000
_cell.angle_alpha   90.00
_cell.angle_beta   90.00
_cell.angle_gamma   90.00
#
_symmetry.space_group_name_H-M   'P 1'
#
loop_
_entity.id
_entity.type
_entity.pdbx_description
1 polymer ?
#
loop_
_entity_poly.entity_id
_entity_poly.type
_entity_poly.pdbx_seq_one_letter_code
_entity_poly.pdbx_strand_id
1 'polypeptide(L)' 'MSVTMDKELLIRMPTPLYNQAKKLSKKRYKSISAFVRDVIMEHVEDYLTEDERKKIADGEKEYLKGKGISWRTIKRG' A
#
# COMPACT_ATOMS: atom_id res chain seq x y z
N MET A 1 2.76 -17.12 -5.22
CA MET A 1 4.05 -16.45 -5.45
C MET A 1 4.40 -15.65 -4.20
N SER A 2 5.56 -15.92 -3.61
CA SER A 2 6.07 -15.25 -2.41
C SER A 2 6.28 -13.76 -2.68
N VAL A 3 5.70 -12.90 -1.84
CA VAL A 3 5.98 -11.45 -1.86
C VAL A 3 7.43 -11.29 -1.39
N THR A 4 8.35 -11.05 -2.30
CA THR A 4 9.72 -10.69 -1.95
C THR A 4 9.69 -9.23 -1.50
N MET A 5 9.66 -9.02 -0.18
CA MET A 5 9.92 -7.70 0.39
C MET A 5 11.40 -7.38 0.18
N ASP A 6 11.69 -6.48 -0.73
CA ASP A 6 13.03 -6.06 -1.13
C ASP A 6 13.57 -4.91 -0.28
N LYS A 7 12.69 -4.17 0.42
CA LYS A 7 13.05 -3.03 1.28
C LYS A 7 12.30 -3.05 2.60
N GLU A 8 13.01 -2.67 3.67
CA GLU A 8 12.49 -2.57 5.03
C GLU A 8 12.51 -1.12 5.53
N LEU A 9 11.53 -0.76 6.35
CA LEU A 9 11.38 0.54 6.96
C LEU A 9 11.56 0.41 8.48
N LEU A 10 12.64 0.98 9.00
CA LEU A 10 12.93 0.99 10.43
C LEU A 10 12.41 2.29 11.06
N ILE A 11 11.46 2.17 11.99
CA ILE A 11 10.82 3.33 12.62
C ILE A 11 11.14 3.32 14.12
N ARG A 12 11.78 4.38 14.60
CA ARG A 12 11.95 4.61 16.04
C ARG A 12 10.71 5.31 16.57
N MET A 13 10.09 4.75 17.60
CA MET A 13 8.92 5.35 18.23
C MET A 13 8.86 5.06 19.73
N PRO A 14 8.25 5.93 20.54
CA PRO A 14 8.06 5.68 21.97
C PRO A 14 7.22 4.42 22.22
N THR A 15 7.61 3.61 23.19
CA THR A 15 6.90 2.38 23.58
C THR A 15 5.40 2.57 23.83
N PRO A 16 4.94 3.66 24.50
CA PRO A 16 3.51 3.88 24.70
C PRO A 16 2.75 4.02 23.37
N LEU A 17 3.33 4.75 22.42
CA LEU A 17 2.75 4.99 21.10
C LEU A 17 2.68 3.70 20.28
N TYR A 18 3.76 2.91 20.30
CA TYR A 18 3.80 1.60 19.63
C TYR A 18 2.69 0.68 20.15
N ASN A 19 2.50 0.62 21.47
CA ASN A 19 1.49 -0.23 22.08
C ASN A 19 0.06 0.20 21.70
N GLN A 20 -0.20 1.49 21.59
CA GLN A 20 -1.48 2.00 21.12
C GLN A 20 -1.70 1.67 19.63
N ALA A 21 -0.71 1.93 18.77
CA ALA A 21 -0.76 1.60 17.35
C ALA A 21 -0.99 0.10 17.12
N LYS A 22 -0.33 -0.76 17.92
CA LYS A 22 -0.49 -2.22 17.86
C LYS A 22 -1.92 -2.68 18.17
N LYS A 23 -2.58 -2.03 19.14
CA LYS A 23 -3.96 -2.35 19.51
C LYS A 23 -4.92 -1.95 18.38
N LEU A 24 -4.73 -0.77 17.81
CA LEU A 24 -5.53 -0.29 16.67
C LEU A 24 -5.33 -1.17 15.42
N SER A 25 -4.08 -1.49 15.11
CA SER A 25 -3.74 -2.27 13.91
C SER A 25 -4.33 -3.69 13.94
N LYS A 26 -4.44 -4.32 15.11
CA LYS A 26 -5.04 -5.66 15.24
C LYS A 26 -6.53 -5.69 14.87
N LYS A 27 -7.28 -4.61 15.09
CA LYS A 27 -8.72 -4.58 14.80
C LYS A 27 -9.04 -4.44 13.31
N ARG A 28 -8.28 -3.64 12.57
CA ARG A 28 -8.56 -3.33 11.14
C ARG A 28 -7.54 -3.87 10.15
N TYR A 29 -6.26 -3.92 10.53
CA TYR A 29 -5.15 -4.06 9.58
C TYR A 29 -4.36 -5.36 9.76
N LYS A 30 -4.73 -6.25 10.69
CA LYS A 30 -4.04 -7.52 11.03
C LYS A 30 -2.64 -7.35 11.65
N SER A 31 -1.82 -6.39 11.22
CA SER A 31 -0.49 -6.09 11.77
C SER A 31 -0.15 -4.59 11.71
N ILE A 32 0.83 -4.15 12.50
CA ILE A 32 1.37 -2.79 12.43
C ILE A 32 1.96 -2.50 11.05
N SER A 33 2.68 -3.45 10.46
CA SER A 33 3.30 -3.26 9.15
C SER A 33 2.28 -3.07 8.03
N ALA A 34 1.12 -3.74 8.11
CA ALA A 34 0.01 -3.49 7.19
C ALA A 34 -0.59 -2.09 7.40
N PHE A 35 -0.83 -1.70 8.64
CA PHE A 35 -1.29 -0.35 8.97
C PHE A 35 -0.35 0.75 8.44
N VAL A 36 0.96 0.61 8.66
CA VAL A 36 1.96 1.59 8.18
C VAL A 36 2.00 1.64 6.65
N ARG A 37 1.86 0.50 5.96
CA ARG A 37 1.80 0.47 4.49
C ARG A 37 0.56 1.21 3.98
N ASP A 38 -0.60 0.99 4.58
CA ASP A 38 -1.84 1.65 4.16
C ASP A 38 -1.75 3.17 4.37
N VAL A 39 -1.22 3.63 5.50
CA VAL A 39 -1.01 5.07 5.75
C VAL A 39 -0.03 5.69 4.75
N ILE A 40 1.05 4.99 4.39
CA ILE A 40 1.98 5.48 3.36
C ILE A 40 1.29 5.57 2.00
N MET A 41 0.48 4.57 1.65
CA MET A 41 -0.28 4.58 0.39
C MET A 41 -1.29 5.73 0.35
N GLU A 42 -2.08 5.92 1.41
CA GLU A 42 -3.01 7.05 1.54
C GLU A 42 -2.29 8.39 1.35
N HIS A 43 -1.12 8.55 1.99
CA HIS A 43 -0.34 9.78 1.84
C HIS A 43 0.18 9.97 0.42
N VAL A 44 0.61 8.92 -0.26
CA VAL A 44 1.06 8.99 -1.66
C VAL A 44 -0.10 9.35 -2.59
N GLU A 45 -1.29 8.79 -2.35
CA GLU A 45 -2.50 9.04 -3.12
C GLU A 45 -2.99 10.49 -3.00
N ASP A 46 -2.76 11.13 -1.85
CA ASP A 46 -3.06 12.54 -1.64
C ASP A 46 -2.28 13.49 -2.57
N TYR A 47 -1.06 13.11 -2.98
CA TYR A 47 -0.25 13.92 -3.92
C TYR A 47 -0.46 13.57 -5.39
N LEU A 48 -1.29 12.57 -5.69
CA LEU A 48 -1.59 12.24 -7.09
C LEU A 48 -2.40 13.36 -7.74
N THR A 49 -1.97 13.74 -8.94
CA THR A 49 -2.75 14.63 -9.79
C THR A 49 -4.08 13.97 -10.20
N GLU A 50 -5.07 14.77 -10.61
CA GLU A 50 -6.36 14.21 -11.07
C GLU A 50 -6.19 13.22 -12.22
N ASP A 51 -5.23 13.45 -13.11
CA ASP A 51 -4.95 12.56 -14.24
C ASP A 51 -4.33 11.23 -13.81
N GLU A 52 -3.48 11.23 -12.77
CA GLU A 52 -2.93 10.01 -12.19
C GLU A 52 -4.01 9.21 -11.44
N ARG A 53 -4.90 9.91 -10.72
CA ARG A 53 -6.06 9.27 -10.07
C ARG A 53 -6.99 8.61 -11.09
N LYS A 54 -7.26 9.27 -12.22
CA LYS A 54 -8.04 8.69 -13.33
C LYS A 54 -7.37 7.42 -13.89
N LYS A 55 -6.05 7.45 -14.12
CA LYS A 55 -5.30 6.27 -14.60
C LYS A 55 -5.39 5.10 -13.63
N ILE A 56 -5.33 5.34 -12.32
CA ILE A 56 -5.49 4.29 -11.31
C ILE A 56 -6.91 3.73 -11.36
N ALA A 57 -7.93 4.59 -11.36
CA ALA A 57 -9.33 4.17 -11.40
C ALA A 57 -9.68 3.37 -12.67
N ASP A 58 -9.12 3.76 -13.82
CA ASP A 58 -9.27 3.03 -15.07
C ASP A 58 -8.56 1.67 -15.01
N GLY A 59 -7.34 1.63 -14.44
CA GLY A 59 -6.61 0.39 -14.19
C GLY A 59 -7.35 -0.58 -13.25
N GLU A 60 -7.99 -0.07 -12.20
CA GLU A 60 -8.83 -0.88 -11.30
C GLU A 60 -10.06 -1.44 -12.01
N LYS A 61 -10.75 -0.61 -12.83
CA LYS A 61 -11.87 -1.07 -13.66
C LYS A 61 -11.44 -2.15 -14.65
N GLU A 62 -10.26 -2.02 -15.26
CA GLU A 62 -9.71 -3.02 -16.16
C GLU A 62 -9.33 -4.31 -15.43
N TYR A 63 -8.74 -4.20 -14.24
CA TYR A 63 -8.43 -5.34 -13.38
C TYR A 63 -9.70 -6.11 -12.97
N LEU A 64 -10.75 -5.41 -12.53
CA LEU A 64 -12.04 -6.01 -12.18
C LEU A 64 -12.73 -6.68 -13.38
N LYS A 65 -12.47 -6.20 -14.59
CA LYS A 65 -12.93 -6.81 -15.85
C LYS A 65 -12.01 -7.94 -16.36
N GLY A 66 -10.95 -8.27 -15.63
CA GLY A 66 -9.97 -9.28 -16.02
C GLY A 66 -9.08 -8.89 -17.22
N LYS A 67 -9.06 -7.60 -17.59
CA LYS A 67 -8.33 -7.05 -18.74
C LYS A 67 -7.04 -6.29 -18.37
N GLY A 68 -6.79 -6.08 -17.08
CA GLY A 68 -5.61 -5.37 -16.60
C GLY A 68 -4.33 -6.20 -16.79
N ILE A 69 -3.32 -5.61 -17.43
CA ILE A 69 -1.97 -6.18 -17.43
C ILE A 69 -1.37 -5.88 -16.06
N SER A 70 -1.05 -6.93 -15.30
CA SER A 70 -0.30 -6.77 -14.07
C SER A 70 0.98 -6.01 -14.39
N TRP A 71 1.19 -4.87 -13.73
CA TRP A 71 2.42 -4.07 -13.85
C TRP A 71 3.69 -4.88 -13.54
N ARG A 72 3.54 -6.05 -12.90
CA ARG A 72 4.58 -7.05 -12.67
C ARG A 72 5.00 -7.85 -13.92
N THR A 73 4.16 -7.88 -14.95
CA THR A 73 4.42 -8.60 -16.21
C THR A 73 5.14 -7.73 -17.24
N ILE A 74 5.15 -6.41 -17.03
CA ILE A 74 5.84 -5.47 -17.91
C ILE A 74 7.34 -5.55 -17.62
N LYS A 75 8.08 -6.33 -18.41
CA LYS A 75 9.54 -6.26 -18.44
C LYS A 75 9.93 -4.88 -18.98
N ARG A 76 10.39 -3.98 -18.11
CA ARG A 76 11.11 -2.79 -18.55
C ARG A 76 12.47 -3.25 -19.07
N GLY A 77 12.72 -2.98 -20.35
CA GLY A 77 14.03 -3.13 -20.98
C GLY A 77 15.05 -2.21 -20.36
#